data_AF-A0A846V5Z4-F1
#
_entry.id   AF-A0A846V5Z4-F1
#
_cell.length_a   1.000
_cell.length_b   1.000
_cell.length_c   1.000
_cell.angle_alpha   90.00
_cell.angle_beta   90.00
_cell.angle_gamma   90.00
#
_symmetry.space_group_name_H-M   'P 1'
#
loop_
_entity.id
_entity.type
_entity.pdbx_description
1 polymer ?
#
loop_
_entity_poly.entity_id
_entity_poly.type
_entity_poly.pdbx_seq_one_letter_code
_entity_poly.pdbx_strand_id
1 'polypeptide(L)'
;MSDRAATLVRLAALERFREERARQQLATAHADAQAAREIKERDEATLETFERARESALHHPAADMARYALYADAAMAAETVLARSTDTLAQSETALRQASEDWTLARARRDMAGERATEAREQAEQAVEAKAAADLMDLWLGRESAK
;
A
#
# COMPACT_ATOMS: atom_id res chain seq x y z
N MET A 1 31.82 -19.70 -1.63
CA MET A 1 30.38 -19.41 -1.82
C MET A 1 30.17 -19.06 -3.29
N SER A 2 29.15 -19.58 -3.97
CA SER A 2 28.92 -19.23 -5.38
C SER A 2 28.34 -17.82 -5.49
N ASP A 3 28.81 -17.02 -6.46
CA ASP A 3 28.34 -15.64 -6.70
C ASP A 3 26.82 -15.55 -6.90
N ARG A 4 26.20 -16.65 -7.32
CA ARG A 4 24.75 -16.80 -7.49
C ARG A 4 23.99 -16.74 -6.16
N ALA A 5 24.44 -17.47 -5.13
CA ALA A 5 23.78 -17.48 -3.83
C ALA A 5 23.84 -16.10 -3.15
N ALA A 6 25.00 -15.43 -3.23
CA ALA A 6 25.16 -14.07 -2.71
C ALA A 6 24.25 -13.06 -3.43
N THR A 7 24.11 -13.17 -4.76
CA THR A 7 23.21 -12.34 -5.56
C THR A 7 21.75 -12.53 -5.17
N LEU A 8 21.30 -13.78 -4.96
CA LEU A 8 19.92 -14.06 -4.57
C LEU A 8 19.57 -13.57 -3.16
N VAL A 9 20.52 -13.63 -2.22
CA VAL A 9 20.35 -13.03 -0.89
C VAL A 9 20.19 -11.51 -0.97
N ARG A 10 21.00 -10.83 -1.81
CA ARG A 10 20.86 -9.39 -2.04
C ARG A 10 19.52 -9.03 -2.69
N LEU A 11 19.05 -9.83 -3.65
CA LEU A 11 17.74 -9.66 -4.26
C LEU A 11 16.62 -9.81 -3.23
N ALA A 12 16.67 -10.83 -2.37
CA ALA A 12 15.69 -11.02 -1.31
C ALA A 12 15.66 -9.84 -0.32
N ALA A 13 16.82 -9.26 0.02
CA ALA A 13 16.90 -8.05 0.84
C ALA A 13 16.26 -6.84 0.15
N LEU A 14 16.49 -6.67 -1.17
CA LEU A 14 15.88 -5.59 -1.95
C LEU A 14 14.34 -5.74 -2.02
N GLU A 15 13.83 -6.95 -2.22
CA GLU A 15 12.38 -7.18 -2.27
C GLU A 15 11.71 -6.93 -0.90
N ARG A 16 12.37 -7.25 0.22
CA ARG A 16 11.89 -6.85 1.56
C ARG A 16 11.80 -5.34 1.72
N PHE A 17 12.81 -4.60 1.24
CA PHE A 17 12.77 -3.14 1.28
C PHE A 17 11.63 -2.57 0.41
N ARG A 18 11.39 -3.15 -0.77
CA ARG A 18 10.28 -2.76 -1.65
C ARG A 18 8.92 -3.04 -1.03
N GLU A 19 8.75 -4.20 -0.40
CA GLU A 19 7.54 -4.55 0.34
C GLU A 19 7.28 -3.56 1.48
N GLU A 20 8.30 -3.24 2.28
CA GLU A 20 8.16 -2.29 3.39
C GLU A 20 7.77 -0.90 2.88
N ARG A 21 8.37 -0.44 1.77
CA ARG A 21 7.96 0.82 1.14
C ARG A 21 6.52 0.77 0.63
N ALA A 22 6.10 -0.31 -0.02
CA ALA A 22 4.72 -0.46 -0.49
C ALA A 22 3.72 -0.50 0.69
N ARG A 23 4.10 -1.12 1.81
CA ARG A 23 3.32 -1.11 3.04
C ARG A 23 3.16 0.30 3.62
N GLN A 24 4.22 1.11 3.62
CA GLN A 24 4.15 2.51 4.05
C GLN A 24 3.25 3.33 3.14
N GLN A 25 3.35 3.14 1.81
CA GLN A 25 2.47 3.80 0.85
C GLN A 25 0.99 3.41 1.04
N LEU A 26 0.72 2.12 1.31
CA LEU A 26 -0.63 1.65 1.64
C LEU A 26 -1.17 2.28 2.93
N ALA A 27 -0.34 2.43 3.96
CA ALA A 27 -0.74 3.08 5.20
C ALA A 27 -1.09 4.56 4.98
N THR A 28 -0.29 5.29 4.19
CA THR A 28 -0.58 6.67 3.80
C THR A 28 -1.89 6.76 3.01
N ALA A 29 -2.07 5.91 2.00
CA ALA A 29 -3.28 5.92 1.19
C ALA A 29 -4.55 5.61 2.01
N HIS A 30 -4.43 4.76 3.05
CA HIS A 30 -5.52 4.52 4.00
C HIS A 30 -5.86 5.77 4.81
N ALA A 31 -4.85 6.48 5.32
CA ALA A 31 -5.03 7.72 6.07
C ALA A 31 -5.67 8.81 5.18
N ASP A 32 -5.21 8.93 3.94
CA ASP A 32 -5.74 9.91 2.98
C ASP A 32 -7.21 9.60 2.61
N ALA A 33 -7.55 8.33 2.38
CA ALA A 33 -8.93 7.92 2.12
C ALA A 33 -9.85 8.16 3.32
N GLN A 34 -9.37 7.88 4.54
CA GLN A 34 -10.11 8.15 5.77
C GLN A 34 -10.33 9.66 5.96
N ALA A 35 -9.30 10.48 5.76
CA ALA A 35 -9.41 11.92 5.87
C ALA A 35 -10.38 12.50 4.81
N ALA A 36 -10.31 12.04 3.56
CA ALA A 36 -11.23 12.46 2.50
C ALA A 36 -12.69 12.11 2.83
N ARG A 37 -12.91 10.94 3.46
CA ARG A 37 -14.24 10.53 3.91
C ARG A 37 -14.78 11.44 5.01
N GLU A 38 -13.97 11.75 6.03
CA GLU A 38 -14.35 12.65 7.11
C GLU A 38 -14.68 14.06 6.61
N ILE A 39 -13.91 14.57 5.63
CA ILE A 39 -14.19 15.85 4.98
C ILE A 39 -15.53 15.80 4.25
N LYS A 40 -15.79 14.75 3.45
CA LYS A 40 -17.07 14.58 2.75
C LYS A 40 -18.25 14.54 3.72
N GLU A 41 -18.15 13.74 4.79
CA GLU A 41 -19.21 13.63 5.81
C GLU A 41 -19.49 15.00 6.48
N ARG A 42 -18.44 15.80 6.72
CA ARG A 42 -18.59 17.17 7.22
C ARG A 42 -19.25 18.11 6.20
N ASP A 43 -18.90 18.00 4.92
CA ASP A 43 -19.49 18.82 3.86
C ASP A 43 -20.96 18.45 3.63
N GLU A 44 -21.32 17.17 3.71
CA GLU A 44 -22.71 16.69 3.69
C GLU A 44 -23.53 17.31 4.84
N ALA A 45 -23.01 17.26 6.06
CA ALA A 45 -23.67 17.87 7.22
C ALA A 45 -23.81 19.40 7.09
N THR A 46 -22.83 20.05 6.45
CA THR A 46 -22.86 21.49 6.19
C THR A 46 -23.95 21.86 5.19
N LEU A 47 -24.06 21.10 4.09
CA LEU A 47 -25.12 21.26 3.11
C LEU A 47 -26.50 21.07 3.75
N GLU A 48 -26.69 19.99 4.50
CA GLU A 48 -27.96 19.70 5.19
C GLU A 48 -28.36 20.85 6.13
N THR A 49 -27.39 21.45 6.82
CA THR A 49 -27.62 22.60 7.70
C THR A 49 -28.16 23.80 6.93
N PHE A 50 -27.58 24.12 5.77
CA PHE A 50 -28.05 25.24 4.94
C PHE A 50 -29.40 24.94 4.28
N GLU A 51 -29.66 23.71 3.86
CA GLU A 51 -30.96 23.30 3.32
C GLU A 51 -32.07 23.44 4.36
N ARG A 52 -31.85 22.96 5.59
CA ARG A 52 -32.80 23.13 6.70
C ARG A 52 -33.02 24.59 7.06
N ALA A 53 -31.95 25.41 7.07
CA ALA A 53 -32.06 26.84 7.33
C ALA A 53 -32.86 27.56 6.23
N ARG A 54 -32.67 27.17 4.96
CA ARG A 54 -33.44 27.65 3.82
C ARG A 54 -34.91 27.27 3.94
N GLU A 55 -35.21 26.02 4.29
CA GLU A 55 -36.59 25.54 4.48
C GLU A 55 -37.30 26.28 5.63
N SER A 56 -36.62 26.47 6.76
CA SER A 56 -37.12 27.26 7.89
C SER A 56 -37.49 28.70 7.49
N ALA A 57 -36.66 29.34 6.66
CA ALA A 57 -36.90 30.70 6.17
C ALA A 57 -38.15 30.83 5.28
N LEU A 58 -38.62 29.74 4.63
CA LEU A 58 -39.86 29.75 3.84
C LEU A 58 -41.12 29.90 4.71
N HIS A 59 -41.05 29.52 5.98
CA HIS A 59 -42.22 29.50 6.86
C HIS A 59 -42.51 30.85 7.56
N HIS A 60 -41.68 31.90 7.37
CA HIS A 60 -41.82 33.20 8.05
C HIS A 60 -41.62 34.43 7.11
N PRO A 61 -42.60 34.77 6.27
CA PRO A 61 -42.38 35.40 4.95
C PRO A 61 -41.86 36.85 4.88
N ALA A 62 -41.99 37.71 5.91
CA ALA A 62 -41.73 39.15 5.74
C ALA A 62 -40.27 39.58 6.03
N ALA A 63 -39.57 38.90 6.94
CA ALA A 63 -38.18 39.19 7.30
C ALA A 63 -37.20 38.11 6.78
N ASP A 64 -37.72 37.13 6.05
CA ASP A 64 -37.00 35.89 5.75
C ASP A 64 -36.72 35.69 4.26
N MET A 65 -37.25 36.52 3.33
CA MET A 65 -36.88 36.39 1.91
C MET A 65 -35.40 36.68 1.64
N ALA A 66 -34.83 37.67 2.32
CA ALA A 66 -33.38 37.94 2.24
C ALA A 66 -32.55 36.81 2.90
N ARG A 67 -33.04 36.23 4.01
CA ARG A 67 -32.40 35.09 4.67
C ARG A 67 -32.51 33.81 3.84
N TYR A 68 -33.64 33.59 3.19
CA TYR A 68 -33.88 32.51 2.26
C TYR A 68 -32.89 32.58 1.10
N ALA A 69 -32.75 33.75 0.47
CA ALA A 69 -31.77 33.96 -0.59
C ALA A 69 -30.34 33.67 -0.11
N LEU A 70 -29.96 34.18 1.07
CA LEU A 70 -28.65 33.90 1.66
C LEU A 70 -28.41 32.40 1.90
N TYR A 71 -29.38 31.68 2.47
CA TYR A 71 -29.25 30.24 2.71
C TYR A 71 -29.29 29.43 1.42
N ALA A 72 -30.00 29.89 0.39
CA ALA A 72 -29.96 29.28 -0.95
C ALA A 72 -28.58 29.42 -1.59
N ASP A 73 -27.97 30.60 -1.53
CA ASP A 73 -26.61 30.83 -2.03
C ASP A 73 -25.58 30.00 -1.24
N ALA A 74 -25.73 29.93 0.08
CA ALA A 74 -24.87 29.11 0.94
C ALA A 74 -25.02 27.60 0.66
N ALA A 75 -26.24 27.12 0.41
CA ALA A 75 -26.49 25.73 0.03
C ALA A 75 -25.85 25.41 -1.33
N MET A 76 -26.01 26.26 -2.36
CA MET A 76 -25.35 26.07 -3.66
C MET A 76 -23.81 26.06 -3.55
N ALA A 77 -23.25 26.93 -2.71
CA ALA A 77 -21.82 26.92 -2.43
C ALA A 77 -21.39 25.62 -1.73
N ALA A 78 -22.16 25.15 -0.75
CA ALA A 78 -21.92 23.89 -0.06
C ALA A 78 -22.04 22.66 -0.98
N GLU A 79 -23.01 22.64 -1.91
CA GLU A 79 -23.11 21.61 -2.95
C GLU A 79 -21.86 21.55 -3.83
N THR A 80 -21.34 22.73 -4.22
CA THR A 80 -20.12 22.81 -5.04
C THR A 80 -18.90 22.28 -4.28
N VAL A 81 -18.81 22.55 -2.96
CA VAL A 81 -17.75 22.01 -2.10
C VAL A 81 -17.91 20.50 -1.94
N LEU A 82 -19.13 20.02 -1.68
CA LEU A 82 -19.45 18.60 -1.55
C LEU A 82 -19.12 17.80 -2.81
N ALA A 83 -19.36 18.37 -4.00
CA ALA A 83 -18.98 17.75 -5.26
C ALA A 83 -17.46 17.52 -5.32
N ARG A 84 -16.66 18.54 -4.93
CA ARG A 84 -15.18 18.42 -4.91
C ARG A 84 -14.68 17.43 -3.88
N SER A 85 -15.27 17.39 -2.68
CA SER A 85 -14.87 16.40 -1.66
C SER A 85 -15.30 14.98 -2.03
N THR A 86 -16.41 14.82 -2.74
CA THR A 86 -16.81 13.54 -3.36
C THR A 86 -15.81 13.08 -4.42
N ASP A 87 -15.38 13.96 -5.31
CA ASP A 87 -14.34 13.64 -6.31
C ASP A 87 -13.01 13.30 -5.64
N THR A 88 -12.64 14.03 -4.58
CA THR A 88 -11.42 13.78 -3.81
C THR A 88 -11.46 12.42 -3.13
N LEU A 89 -12.61 12.03 -2.55
CA LEU A 89 -12.81 10.69 -1.99
C LEU A 89 -12.68 9.60 -3.05
N ALA A 90 -13.28 9.79 -4.22
CA ALA A 90 -13.16 8.82 -5.32
C ALA A 90 -11.70 8.65 -5.79
N GLN A 91 -10.93 9.74 -5.84
CA GLN A 91 -9.51 9.71 -6.16
C GLN A 91 -8.68 8.99 -5.08
N SER A 92 -8.94 9.27 -3.80
CA SER A 92 -8.21 8.62 -2.70
C SER A 92 -8.55 7.14 -2.56
N GLU A 93 -9.80 6.73 -2.79
CA GLU A 93 -10.20 5.32 -2.87
C GLU A 93 -9.51 4.58 -4.04
N THR A 94 -9.37 5.25 -5.18
CA THR A 94 -8.64 4.70 -6.33
C THR A 94 -7.15 4.52 -6.00
N ALA A 95 -6.53 5.51 -5.37
CA ALA A 95 -5.14 5.44 -4.92
C ALA A 95 -4.93 4.34 -3.87
N LEU A 96 -5.87 4.19 -2.92
CA LEU A 96 -5.85 3.13 -1.92
C LEU A 96 -5.90 1.74 -2.56
N ARG A 97 -6.77 1.55 -3.57
CA ARG A 97 -6.85 0.28 -4.31
C ARG A 97 -5.52 -0.04 -5.00
N GLN A 98 -4.93 0.93 -5.70
CA GLN A 98 -3.62 0.77 -6.35
C GLN A 98 -2.52 0.43 -5.34
N ALA A 99 -2.45 1.16 -4.22
CA ALA A 99 -1.47 0.88 -3.17
C ALA A 99 -1.64 -0.52 -2.55
N SER A 100 -2.89 -1.01 -2.46
CA SER A 100 -3.20 -2.37 -1.98
C SER A 100 -2.72 -3.44 -2.95
N GLU A 101 -2.95 -3.26 -4.25
CA GLU A 101 -2.45 -4.13 -5.31
C GLU A 101 -0.92 -4.15 -5.34
N ASP A 102 -0.28 -2.97 -5.24
CA ASP A 102 1.17 -2.83 -5.23
C ASP A 102 1.81 -3.52 -4.02
N TRP A 103 1.22 -3.37 -2.83
CA TRP A 103 1.69 -4.07 -1.62
C TRP A 103 1.55 -5.59 -1.77
N THR A 104 0.43 -6.06 -2.31
CA THR A 104 0.18 -7.50 -2.53
C THR A 104 1.21 -8.08 -3.51
N LEU A 105 1.51 -7.36 -4.59
CA LEU A 105 2.52 -7.75 -5.57
C LEU A 105 3.94 -7.73 -4.98
N ALA A 106 4.28 -6.69 -4.22
CA ALA A 106 5.59 -6.58 -3.56
C ALA A 106 5.80 -7.71 -2.54
N ARG A 107 4.76 -8.07 -1.78
CA ARG A 107 4.78 -9.21 -0.87
C ARG A 107 5.01 -10.52 -1.61
N ALA A 108 4.28 -10.78 -2.69
CA ALA A 108 4.49 -11.99 -3.50
C ALA A 108 5.92 -12.09 -4.07
N ARG A 109 6.50 -10.97 -4.52
CA ARG A 109 7.89 -10.92 -5.00
C ARG A 109 8.90 -11.21 -3.89
N ARG A 110 8.67 -10.68 -2.69
CA ARG A 110 9.46 -10.95 -1.49
C ARG A 110 9.42 -12.43 -1.11
N ASP A 111 8.25 -13.05 -1.16
CA ASP A 111 8.06 -14.49 -0.88
C ASP A 111 8.91 -15.33 -1.84
N MET A 112 8.72 -15.12 -3.15
CA MET A 112 9.47 -15.83 -4.19
C MET A 112 10.99 -15.60 -4.10
N ALA A 113 11.42 -14.37 -3.81
CA ALA A 113 12.85 -14.07 -3.66
C ALA A 113 13.44 -14.73 -2.40
N GLY A 114 12.68 -14.80 -1.31
CA GLY A 114 13.05 -15.50 -0.09
C GLY A 114 13.22 -17.01 -0.30
N GLU A 115 12.27 -17.65 -0.98
CA GLU A 115 12.35 -19.07 -1.34
C GLU A 115 13.60 -19.36 -2.18
N ARG A 116 13.81 -18.60 -3.26
CA ARG A 116 14.99 -18.77 -4.14
C ARG A 116 16.31 -18.55 -3.42
N ALA A 117 16.37 -17.62 -2.47
CA ALA A 117 17.58 -17.38 -1.68
C ALA A 117 17.88 -18.55 -0.73
N THR A 118 16.84 -19.14 -0.13
CA THR A 118 16.97 -20.35 0.72
C THR A 118 17.42 -21.55 -0.11
N GLU A 119 16.76 -21.83 -1.24
CA GLU A 119 17.14 -22.93 -2.15
C GLU A 119 18.59 -22.81 -2.63
N ALA A 120 19.02 -21.60 -3.03
CA ALA A 120 20.38 -21.38 -3.49
C ALA A 120 21.43 -21.57 -2.38
N ARG A 121 21.04 -21.31 -1.12
CA ARG A 121 21.89 -21.58 0.03
C ARG A 121 22.02 -23.07 0.28
N GLU A 122 20.92 -23.81 0.29
CA GLU A 122 20.92 -25.27 0.45
C GLU A 122 21.74 -25.97 -0.64
N GLN A 123 21.59 -25.56 -1.90
CA GLN A 123 22.41 -26.08 -3.00
C GLN A 123 23.90 -25.77 -2.82
N ALA A 124 24.23 -24.58 -2.31
CA ALA A 124 25.62 -24.21 -2.04
C ALA A 124 26.21 -25.03 -0.88
N GLU A 125 25.42 -25.32 0.16
CA GLU A 125 25.82 -26.16 1.29
C GLU A 125 26.05 -27.62 0.82
N GLN A 126 25.11 -28.20 0.06
CA GLN A 126 25.27 -29.54 -0.52
C GLN A 126 26.48 -29.66 -1.45
N ALA A 127 26.76 -28.63 -2.27
CA ALA A 127 27.93 -28.62 -3.14
C ALA A 127 29.25 -28.59 -2.36
N VAL A 128 29.29 -27.91 -1.22
CA VAL A 128 30.46 -27.90 -0.34
C VAL A 128 30.63 -29.26 0.34
N GLU A 129 29.56 -29.86 0.85
CA GLU A 129 29.59 -31.20 1.46
C GLU A 129 30.03 -32.27 0.46
N ALA A 130 29.46 -32.26 -0.75
CA ALA A 130 29.82 -33.18 -1.82
C ALA A 130 31.30 -33.05 -2.21
N LYS A 131 31.81 -31.82 -2.30
CA LYS A 131 33.23 -31.58 -2.58
C LYS A 131 34.12 -32.11 -1.44
N ALA A 132 33.79 -31.82 -0.19
CA ALA A 132 34.56 -32.30 0.96
C ALA A 132 34.58 -33.84 1.03
N ALA A 133 33.45 -34.50 0.72
CA ALA A 133 33.37 -35.95 0.65
C ALA A 133 34.24 -36.53 -0.48
N ALA A 134 34.23 -35.90 -1.66
CA ALA A 134 35.08 -36.29 -2.79
C ALA A 134 36.58 -36.11 -2.44
N ASP A 135 36.96 -34.96 -1.88
CA ASP A 135 38.33 -34.67 -1.46
C ASP A 135 38.82 -35.70 -0.41
N LEU A 136 37.94 -36.14 0.51
CA LEU A 136 38.24 -37.19 1.49
C LEU A 136 38.38 -38.59 0.88
N MET A 137 37.54 -38.96 -0.08
CA MET A 137 37.67 -40.23 -0.81
C MET A 137 38.95 -40.27 -1.63
N ASP A 138 39.30 -39.18 -2.32
CA ASP A 138 40.55 -39.06 -3.07
C ASP A 138 41.78 -39.19 -2.16
N LEU A 139 41.76 -38.57 -0.97
CA LEU A 139 42.80 -38.72 0.05
C LEU A 139 42.94 -40.16 0.55
N TRP A 140 41.83 -40.90 0.66
CA TRP A 140 41.82 -42.27 1.12
C TRP A 140 42.33 -43.23 0.04
N LEU A 141 41.83 -43.11 -1.20
CA LEU A 141 42.26 -43.91 -2.37
C LEU A 141 43.70 -43.60 -2.80
N GLY A 142 44.12 -42.33 -2.70
CA GLY A 142 45.49 -41.89 -2.96
C GLY A 142 46.51 -42.39 -1.92
N ARG A 143 46.06 -42.74 -0.70
CA ARG A 143 46.89 -43.38 0.32
C ARG A 143 47.06 -44.89 0.12
N GLU A 144 46.09 -45.56 -0.48
CA GLU A 144 46.19 -46.99 -0.79
C GLU A 144 47.12 -47.28 -1.97
N SER A 145 47.24 -46.34 -2.91
CA SER A 145 48.13 -46.45 -4.08
C SER A 145 49.60 -46.07 -3.81
N ALA A 146 49.91 -45.48 -2.64
CA ALA A 146 51.25 -45.10 -2.23
C ALA A 146 51.98 -46.14 -1.34
N LYS A 147 51.43 -47.36 -1.21
CA LYS A 147 52.05 -48.51 -0.56
C LYS A 147 52.39 -49.59 -1.59
#